data_AF-A0A929L0E8-F1
#
_entry.id   AF-A0A929L0E8-F1
#
_cell.length_a   1.000
_cell.length_b   1.000
_cell.length_c   1.000
_cell.angle_alpha   90.00
_cell.angle_beta   90.00
_cell.angle_gamma   90.00
#
_symmetry.space_group_name_H-M   'P 1'
#
loop_
_entity.id
_entity.type
_entity.pdbx_description
1 polymer ?
#
loop_
_entity_poly.entity_id
_entity_poly.type
_entity_poly.pdbx_seq_one_letter_code
_entity_poly.pdbx_strand_id
1 'polypeptide(L)' 'MDALIVYPENNEQMAALKNVIDTMHIAYQQQEEIYPDYVIEGVKRSLEEAKKGHYKPYTGIKDMLKG' A
#
# COMPACT_ATOMS: atom_id res chain seq x y z
N MET A 1 -23.56 -11.86 10.87
CA MET A 1 -22.94 -10.52 10.91
C MET A 1 -22.50 -10.26 9.49
N ASP A 2 -23.16 -9.32 8.83
CA ASP A 2 -22.91 -9.03 7.43
C ASP A 2 -21.97 -7.82 7.38
N ALA A 3 -20.83 -7.97 6.72
CA ALA A 3 -19.83 -6.93 6.57
C ALA A 3 -19.79 -6.50 5.10
N LEU A 4 -19.85 -5.19 4.87
CA LEU A 4 -19.67 -4.62 3.54
C LEU A 4 -18.22 -4.17 3.39
N ILE A 5 -17.52 -4.74 2.40
CA ILE A 5 -16.18 -4.30 2.01
C ILE A 5 -16.34 -3.37 0.80
N VAL A 6 -15.71 -2.21 0.88
CA VAL A 6 -15.79 -1.15 -0.14
C VAL A 6 -14.39 -0.70 -0.52
N TYR A 7 -14.19 -0.41 -1.81
CA TYR A 7 -12.90 -0.02 -2.38
C TYR A 7 -13.05 1.33 -3.09
N PRO A 8 -12.82 2.45 -2.40
CA PRO A 8 -12.82 3.77 -3.02
C PRO A 8 -11.67 3.90 -4.01
N GLU A 9 -11.92 4.45 -5.19
CA GLU A 9 -10.91 4.59 -6.24
C GLU A 9 -9.96 5.77 -5.98
N ASN A 10 -10.37 6.72 -5.13
CA ASN A 10 -9.62 7.93 -4.84
C ASN A 10 -9.95 8.53 -3.46
N ASN A 11 -9.19 9.55 -3.08
CA ASN A 11 -9.32 10.23 -1.79
C ASN A 11 -10.67 10.94 -1.60
N GLU A 12 -11.28 11.44 -2.68
CA GLU A 12 -12.57 12.13 -2.61
C GLU A 12 -13.70 11.15 -2.29
N GLN A 13 -13.72 10.00 -2.97
CA GLN A 13 -14.67 8.91 -2.71
C GLN A 13 -14.48 8.35 -1.29
N MET A 14 -13.23 8.20 -0.83
CA MET A 14 -12.93 7.76 0.54
C MET A 14 -13.48 8.74 1.58
N ALA A 15 -13.30 10.05 1.36
CA ALA A 15 -13.81 11.08 2.27
C ALA A 15 -15.35 11.11 2.30
N ALA A 16 -15.99 11.01 1.14
CA ALA A 16 -17.45 10.95 1.04
C ALA A 16 -18.01 9.72 1.77
N LEU A 17 -17.38 8.55 1.59
CA LEU A 17 -17.75 7.32 2.28
C LEU A 17 -17.63 7.44 3.80
N LYS A 18 -16.50 7.97 4.30
CA LYS A 18 -16.30 8.19 5.74
C LYS A 18 -17.40 9.05 6.35
N ASN A 19 -17.77 10.16 5.69
CA ASN A 19 -18.83 11.04 6.16
C ASN A 19 -20.19 10.32 6.26
N VAL A 20 -20.52 9.46 5.30
CA VAL A 20 -21.77 8.67 5.33
C VAL A 20 -21.76 7.68 6.48
N ILE A 21 -20.68 6.93 6.64
CA ILE A 21 -20.52 5.92 7.70
C ILE A 21 -20.58 6.57 9.08
N ASP A 22 -19.88 7.70 9.26
CA ASP A 22 -19.84 8.47 10.51
C ASP A 22 -21.24 9.03 10.85
N THR A 23 -21.94 9.60 9.87
CA THR A 23 -23.31 10.12 10.04
C THR A 23 -24.27 9.02 10.49
N MET A 24 -24.12 7.82 9.93
CA MET A 24 -24.94 6.66 10.26
C MET A 24 -24.49 5.96 11.55
N HIS A 25 -23.42 6.42 12.20
CA HIS A 25 -22.83 5.80 13.40
C HIS A 25 -22.50 4.32 13.20
N ILE A 26 -22.08 3.95 11.98
CA ILE A 26 -21.72 2.58 11.64
C ILE A 26 -20.27 2.35 12.05
N ALA A 27 -20.01 1.30 12.83
CA ALA A 27 -18.65 0.91 13.17
C ALA A 27 -17.93 0.39 11.92
N TYR A 28 -16.72 0.91 11.66
CA TYR A 28 -15.88 0.46 10.55
C TYR A 28 -14.44 0.26 11.01
N GLN A 29 -13.73 -0.62 10.31
CA GLN A 29 -12.29 -0.82 10.46
C GLN A 29 -11.64 -0.46 9.13
N GLN A 30 -10.84 0.61 9.12
CA GLN A 30 -10.00 0.90 7.99
C GLN A 30 -8.83 -0.08 8.01
N GLN A 31 -8.74 -0.92 6.98
CA GLN A 31 -7.62 -1.82 6.82
C GLN A 31 -6.44 -0.99 6.31
N GLU A 32 -5.55 -0.59 7.23
CA GLU A 32 -4.29 0.02 6.83
C GLU A 32 -3.41 -1.04 6.19
N GLU A 33 -2.83 -0.73 5.02
CA GLU A 33 -1.75 -1.55 4.45
C GLU A 33 -0.50 -1.37 5.30
N ILE A 34 -0.42 -2.11 6.40
CA ILE A 34 0.79 -2.19 7.22
C ILE A 34 1.76 -3.11 6.49
N TYR A 35 2.66 -2.50 5.71
CA TYR A 35 3.78 -3.23 5.11
C TYR A 35 4.81 -3.57 6.19
N PRO A 36 5.39 -4.79 6.18
CA PRO A 36 6.47 -5.13 7.09
C PRO A 36 7.66 -4.15 6.97
N ASP A 37 8.34 -3.88 8.08
CA ASP A 37 9.45 -2.91 8.12
C ASP A 37 10.53 -3.21 7.05
N TYR A 38 10.85 -4.48 6.83
CA TYR A 38 11.83 -4.91 5.84
C TYR A 38 11.44 -4.53 4.39
N VAL A 39 10.13 -4.42 4.09
CA VAL A 39 9.64 -3.98 2.78
C VAL A 39 9.87 -2.48 2.62
N ILE A 40 9.50 -1.70 3.64
CA ILE A 40 9.69 -0.25 3.66
C ILE A 40 11.18 0.10 3.56
N GLU A 41 12.02 -0.58 4.35
CA GLU A 41 13.48 -0.42 4.32
C GLU A 41 14.09 -0.82 2.98
N GLY A 42 13.62 -1.92 2.39
CA GLY A 42 14.05 -2.37 1.08
C GLY A 42 13.80 -1.31 0.01
N VAL A 43 12.59 -0.75 -0.04
CA VAL A 43 12.23 0.31 -0.98
C VAL A 43 13.07 1.57 -0.77
N LYS A 44 13.23 2.02 0.49
CA LYS A 44 14.08 3.18 0.81
C LYS A 44 15.51 2.99 0.33
N ARG A 45 16.10 1.81 0.58
CA ARG A 45 17.46 1.47 0.15
C ARG A 45 17.58 1.44 -1.37
N SER A 46 16.62 0.84 -2.07
CA SER A 46 16.60 0.82 -3.53
C SER A 46 16.53 2.23 -4.13
N LEU A 47 15.77 3.15 -3.51
CA LEU A 47 15.72 4.55 -3.94
C LEU A 47 17.05 5.28 -3.73
N GLU A 48 17.76 5.01 -2.64
CA GLU A 48 19.09 5.59 -2.39
C GLU A 48 20.13 5.08 -3.38
N GLU A 49 20.14 3.78 -3.68
CA GLU A 49 21.04 3.18 -4.67
C GLU A 49 20.77 3.72 -6.08
N ALA A 50 19.49 3.87 -6.44
CA ALA A 50 19.10 4.55 -7.67
C ALA A 50 19.65 5.99 -7.74
N LYS A 51 19.51 6.78 -6.67
CA LYS A 51 20.06 8.16 -6.62
C LYS A 51 21.58 8.20 -6.78
N LYS A 52 22.30 7.17 -6.33
CA LYS A 52 23.76 7.02 -6.51
C LYS A 52 24.16 6.49 -7.89
N GLY A 53 23.19 6.19 -8.77
CA GLY A 53 23.43 5.63 -10.09
C GLY A 53 23.61 4.11 -10.10
N HIS A 54 23.35 3.43 -8.98
CA HIS A 54 23.43 1.98 -8.85
C HIS A 54 22.08 1.36 -9.22
N TYR A 55 21.93 1.06 -10.52
CA TYR A 55 20.76 0.36 -11.04
C TYR A 55 21.14 -1.08 -11.40
N LYS A 56 20.35 -2.04 -10.93
CA LYS A 56 20.40 -3.40 -11.45
C LYS A 56 19.30 -3.53 -12.52
N PRO A 57 19.65 -3.72 -13.81
CA PRO A 57 18.63 -3.96 -14.82
C PRO A 57 17.85 -5.22 -14.46
N TYR A 58 16.53 -5.12 -14.46
CA TYR A 58 15.67 -6.27 -14.25
C TYR A 58 15.66 -7.12 -15.53
N THR A 59 16.31 -8.28 -15.50
CA THR A 59 16.39 -9.18 -16.67
C THR A 59 15.38 -10.33 -16.62
N GLY A 60 14.60 -10.41 -15.54
CA GLY A 60 13.45 -11.31 -15.41
C GLY A 60 13.32 -11.93 -14.02
N ILE A 61 12.28 -12.75 -13.84
CA ILE A 61 11.91 -13.34 -12.54
C ILE A 61 12.99 -14.26 -11.95
N LYS A 62 13.91 -14.76 -12.79
CA LYS A 62 15.05 -15.58 -12.35
C LYS A 62 16.07 -14.79 -11.50
N ASP A 63 16.14 -13.47 -11.65
CA ASP A 63 17.02 -12.62 -10.85
C ASP A 63 16.50 -12.42 -9.42
N MET A 64 15.19 -12.63 -9.20
CA MET A 64 14.58 -12.54 -7.87
C MET A 64 14.76 -13.83 -7.05
N LEU A 65 15.01 -14.96 -7.72
CA LEU A 65 15.13 -16.28 -7.11
C LEU A 65 16.58 -16.68 -6.79
N LYS A 66 17.56 -15.89 -7.27
CA LYS A 66 18.98 -16.07 -6.96
C LYS A 66 19.40 -15.01 -5.93
N GLY A 67 18.90 -15.18 -4.71
CA GLY A 67 19.42 -14.53 -3.51
C GLY A 67 20.54 -15.36 -2.92
#